data_AF-A0A957J2X8-F1
#
_entry.id   AF-A0A957J2X8-F1
#
_cell.length_a   1.000
_cell.length_b   1.000
_cell.length_c   1.000
_cell.angle_alpha   90.00
_cell.angle_beta   90.00
_cell.angle_gamma   90.00
#
_symmetry.space_group_name_H-M   'P 1'
#
loop_
_entity.id
_entity.type
_entity.pdbx_description
1 polymer ?
#
loop_
_entity_poly.entity_id
_entity_poly.type
_entity_poly.pdbx_seq_one_letter_code
_entity_poly.pdbx_strand_id
1 'polypeptide(L)'
;GYKRLGKTADDAMTIFRQAYEYQENGMCGMTIENTPREVTNAIAKKLRVPVIGVAAGGGDADGSELVHFDLFGMMPPNRAGQHVKVYGDLIKFCVGAYKAFADDVRSGGYPDENMVWPMDEAERDKFLNELEHVGSV
;
A
#
# COMPACT_ATOMS: atom_id res chain seq x y z
N GLY A 1 -18.93 -3.84 12.92
CA GLY A 1 -18.75 -2.60 12.14
C GLY A 1 -17.78 -1.68 12.84
N TYR A 2 -17.16 -0.74 12.13
CA TYR A 2 -16.20 0.22 12.69
C TYR A 2 -16.89 1.13 13.72
N LYS A 3 -16.42 1.11 14.97
CA LYS A 3 -17.00 1.91 16.06
C LYS A 3 -15.97 2.95 16.51
N ARG A 4 -16.44 4.19 16.67
CA ARG A 4 -15.66 5.19 17.40
C ARG A 4 -15.60 4.82 18.89
N LEU A 5 -14.41 4.85 19.46
CA LEU A 5 -14.14 4.57 20.88
C LEU A 5 -13.81 5.87 21.62
N GLY A 6 -13.75 5.84 22.96
CA GLY A 6 -13.34 7.00 23.76
C GLY A 6 -14.33 8.17 23.69
N LYS A 7 -15.62 7.90 23.49
CA LYS A 7 -16.67 8.94 23.36
C LYS A 7 -17.01 9.61 24.69
N THR A 8 -16.75 8.93 25.79
CA THR A 8 -16.94 9.41 27.16
C THR A 8 -15.59 9.44 27.88
N ALA A 9 -15.51 10.17 28.99
CA ALA A 9 -14.31 10.19 29.82
C ALA A 9 -13.95 8.80 30.36
N ASP A 10 -14.96 7.99 30.73
CA ASP A 10 -14.75 6.63 31.24
C ASP A 10 -14.20 5.69 30.15
N ASP A 11 -14.73 5.78 28.92
CA ASP A 11 -14.22 5.03 27.78
C ASP A 11 -12.77 5.44 27.46
N ALA A 12 -12.51 6.75 27.43
CA ALA A 12 -11.17 7.29 27.17
C ALA A 12 -10.16 6.84 28.23
N MET A 13 -10.57 6.82 29.50
CA MET A 13 -9.73 6.36 30.60
C MET A 13 -9.48 4.85 30.56
N THR A 14 -10.45 4.08 30.08
CA THR A 14 -10.26 2.64 29.82
C THR A 14 -9.19 2.41 28.76
N ILE A 15 -9.25 3.15 27.65
CA ILE A 15 -8.23 3.09 26.58
C ILE A 15 -6.85 3.47 27.13
N PHE A 16 -6.76 4.58 27.88
CA PHE A 16 -5.50 5.00 28.47
C PHE A 16 -4.91 3.96 29.44
N ARG A 17 -5.71 3.37 30.32
CA ARG A 17 -5.24 2.35 31.27
C ARG A 17 -4.68 1.12 30.56
N GLN A 18 -5.36 0.65 29.51
CA GLN A 18 -4.88 -0.47 28.69
C GLN A 18 -3.57 -0.11 27.98
N ALA A 19 -3.50 1.06 27.36
CA ALA A 19 -2.31 1.55 26.69
C ALA A 19 -1.10 1.67 27.64
N TYR A 20 -1.33 2.22 28.84
CA TYR A 20 -0.33 2.32 29.89
C TYR A 20 0.14 0.94 30.36
N GLU A 21 -0.78 0.00 30.59
CA GLU A 21 -0.44 -1.37 30.99
C GLU A 21 0.38 -2.10 29.93
N TYR A 22 0.04 -1.97 28.64
CA TYR A 22 0.83 -2.55 27.55
C TYR A 22 2.25 -1.99 27.52
N GLN A 23 2.40 -0.69 27.70
CA GLN A 23 3.71 -0.05 27.83
C GLN A 23 4.51 -0.61 29.02
N GLU A 24 3.89 -0.78 30.19
CA GLU A 24 4.57 -1.36 31.36
C GLU A 24 4.98 -2.82 31.14
N ASN A 25 4.29 -3.54 30.26
CA ASN A 25 4.63 -4.91 29.87
C ASN A 25 5.62 -4.99 28.68
N GLY A 26 6.29 -3.88 28.34
CA GLY A 26 7.38 -3.87 27.36
C GLY A 26 6.97 -3.64 25.92
N MET A 27 5.72 -3.22 25.65
CA MET A 27 5.33 -2.73 24.34
C MET A 27 6.25 -1.58 23.89
N CYS A 28 6.75 -1.61 22.66
CA CYS A 28 7.70 -0.62 22.15
C CYS A 28 7.05 0.56 21.39
N GLY A 29 5.75 0.48 21.15
CA GLY A 29 4.93 1.48 20.46
C GLY A 29 3.53 0.93 20.25
N MET A 30 2.55 1.79 19.95
CA MET A 30 1.17 1.36 19.78
C MET A 30 0.38 2.26 18.85
N THR A 31 -0.72 1.70 18.34
CA THR A 31 -1.67 2.41 17.50
C THR A 31 -2.96 2.71 18.27
N ILE A 32 -3.46 3.94 18.16
CA ILE A 32 -4.77 4.36 18.66
C ILE A 32 -5.68 4.63 17.46
N GLU A 33 -6.74 3.83 17.34
CA GLU A 33 -7.66 3.87 16.20
C GLU A 33 -9.04 4.43 16.58
N ASN A 34 -9.68 5.15 15.65
CA ASN A 34 -11.09 5.56 15.72
C ASN A 34 -11.48 6.28 17.03
N THR A 35 -10.55 7.05 17.59
CA THR A 35 -10.67 7.70 18.90
C THR A 35 -10.62 9.23 18.73
N PRO A 36 -11.39 10.04 19.51
CA PRO A 36 -11.34 11.50 19.44
C PRO A 36 -9.92 12.05 19.58
N ARG A 37 -9.62 13.14 18.85
CA ARG A 37 -8.28 13.73 18.81
C ARG A 37 -7.75 14.12 20.19
N GLU A 38 -8.64 14.61 21.06
CA GLU A 38 -8.31 15.04 22.40
C GLU A 38 -7.78 13.88 23.25
N VAL A 39 -8.37 12.69 23.08
CA VAL A 39 -7.96 11.47 23.77
C VAL A 39 -6.63 10.96 23.22
N THR A 40 -6.50 10.84 21.89
CA THR A 40 -5.26 10.40 21.24
C THR A 40 -4.08 11.29 21.62
N ASN A 41 -4.25 12.61 21.56
CA ASN A 41 -3.20 13.58 21.90
C ASN A 41 -2.82 13.53 23.38
N ALA A 42 -3.79 13.33 24.28
CA ALA A 42 -3.51 13.22 25.71
C ALA A 42 -2.72 11.94 26.05
N ILE A 43 -3.07 10.82 25.39
CA ILE A 43 -2.36 9.54 25.55
C ILE A 43 -0.93 9.66 25.00
N ALA A 44 -0.75 10.18 23.78
CA ALA A 44 0.57 10.36 23.16
C ALA A 44 1.51 11.19 24.03
N LYS A 45 1.02 12.30 24.61
CA LYS A 45 1.82 13.14 25.53
C LYS A 45 2.16 12.46 26.87
N LYS A 46 1.39 11.44 27.28
CA LYS A 46 1.52 10.81 28.60
C LYS A 46 2.38 9.57 28.59
N LEU A 47 2.37 8.81 27.49
CA LEU A 47 3.13 7.58 27.33
C LEU A 47 4.59 7.87 26.94
N ARG A 48 5.50 6.95 27.31
CA ARG A 48 6.93 7.02 26.96
C ARG A 48 7.24 6.40 25.60
N VAL A 49 6.35 5.55 25.11
CA VAL A 49 6.50 4.84 23.84
C VAL A 49 5.74 5.56 22.73
N PRO A 50 6.19 5.47 21.46
CA PRO A 50 5.51 6.11 20.35
C PRO A 50 4.05 5.69 20.22
N VAL A 51 3.18 6.68 20.00
CA VAL A 51 1.76 6.50 19.74
C VAL A 51 1.44 6.94 18.32
N ILE A 52 0.95 6.01 17.50
CA ILE A 52 0.56 6.22 16.10
C ILE A 52 -0.97 6.36 16.02
N GLY A 53 -1.46 7.40 15.35
CA GLY A 53 -2.91 7.64 15.21
C GLY A 53 -3.49 7.11 13.88
N VAL A 54 -4.69 6.51 13.93
CA VAL A 54 -5.45 6.05 12.74
C VAL A 54 -6.90 6.41 12.84
N ALA A 55 -7.41 7.18 11.89
CA ALA A 55 -8.76 7.74 12.01
C ALA A 55 -9.01 8.43 13.37
N ALA A 56 -7.93 8.88 14.02
CA ALA A 56 -7.93 9.32 15.41
C ALA A 56 -7.40 10.76 15.57
N GLY A 57 -7.23 11.47 14.44
CA GLY A 57 -6.86 12.87 14.29
C GLY A 57 -5.76 13.33 15.25
N GLY A 58 -4.49 13.24 14.89
CA GLY A 58 -3.39 13.64 15.79
C GLY A 58 -2.32 14.43 15.06
N GLY A 59 -2.21 15.72 15.35
CA GLY A 59 -0.97 16.46 15.09
C GLY A 59 0.05 16.27 16.20
N ASP A 60 -0.41 15.84 17.38
CA ASP A 60 0.42 15.61 18.57
C ASP A 60 0.71 14.11 18.82
N ALA A 61 0.21 13.22 17.96
CA ALA A 61 0.65 11.82 17.94
C ALA A 61 2.04 11.74 17.30
N ASP A 62 2.84 10.76 17.68
CA ASP A 62 4.22 10.60 17.17
C ASP A 62 4.25 10.19 15.69
N GLY A 63 3.12 9.73 15.16
CA GLY A 63 2.93 9.46 13.74
C GLY A 63 1.48 9.21 13.37
N SER A 64 1.28 8.93 12.09
CA SER A 64 -0.01 8.50 11.53
C SER A 64 0.23 7.35 10.57
N GLU A 65 -0.72 6.42 10.49
CA GLU A 65 -0.76 5.40 9.45
C GLU A 65 -2.06 5.52 8.63
N LEU A 66 -1.98 5.11 7.37
CA LEU A 66 -3.09 5.03 6.44
C LEU A 66 -2.87 3.78 5.58
N VAL A 67 -3.95 3.07 5.24
CA VAL A 67 -3.84 1.87 4.42
C VAL A 67 -3.38 2.23 3.01
N HIS A 68 -2.43 1.47 2.47
CA HIS A 68 -1.85 1.66 1.14
C HIS A 68 -2.91 1.77 0.02
N PHE A 69 -3.95 0.92 0.07
CA PHE A 69 -5.06 0.95 -0.90
C PHE A 69 -5.89 2.23 -0.82
N ASP A 70 -6.09 2.78 0.39
CA ASP A 70 -6.78 4.06 0.59
C ASP A 70 -5.93 5.21 0.07
N LEU A 71 -4.62 5.18 0.32
CA LEU A 71 -3.65 6.19 -0.10
C LEU A 71 -3.64 6.34 -1.64
N PHE A 72 -3.74 5.23 -2.38
CA PHE A 72 -3.72 5.23 -3.84
C PHE A 72 -5.09 5.14 -4.52
N GLY A 73 -6.18 5.39 -3.78
CA GLY A 73 -7.52 5.44 -4.36
C GLY A 73 -7.97 4.12 -4.96
N MET A 74 -7.46 2.99 -4.47
CA MET A 74 -7.77 1.65 -4.97
C MET A 74 -9.07 1.10 -4.39
N MET A 75 -9.64 1.77 -3.40
CA MET A 75 -10.94 1.42 -2.84
C MET A 75 -12.08 1.95 -3.72
N PRO A 76 -13.20 1.21 -3.84
CA PRO A 76 -14.39 1.71 -4.54
C PRO A 76 -14.82 3.08 -3.97
N PRO A 77 -15.29 4.03 -4.81
CA PRO A 77 -15.59 5.40 -4.39
C PRO A 77 -16.57 5.51 -3.20
N ASN A 78 -17.42 4.51 -3.00
CA ASN A 78 -18.43 4.44 -1.94
C ASN A 78 -18.00 3.61 -0.72
N ARG A 79 -16.74 3.16 -0.65
CA ARG A 79 -16.22 2.34 0.47
C ARG A 79 -15.07 2.98 1.24
N ALA A 80 -14.53 4.09 0.76
CA ALA A 80 -13.46 4.80 1.47
C ALA A 80 -13.98 5.34 2.82
N GLY A 81 -13.20 5.13 3.88
CA GLY A 81 -13.52 5.67 5.20
C GLY A 81 -13.43 7.21 5.22
N GLN A 82 -14.19 7.85 6.10
CA GLN A 82 -14.19 9.33 6.23
C GLN A 82 -12.81 9.95 6.55
N HIS A 83 -11.88 9.16 7.09
CA HIS A 83 -10.54 9.59 7.47
C HIS A 83 -9.53 9.46 6.32
N VAL A 84 -9.94 8.88 5.19
CA VAL A 84 -9.07 8.62 4.05
C VAL A 84 -8.79 9.93 3.31
N LYS A 85 -7.52 10.16 3.01
CA LYS A 85 -7.08 11.13 2.02
C LYS A 85 -6.32 10.39 0.93
N VAL A 86 -6.79 10.50 -0.31
CA VAL A 86 -6.11 9.93 -1.47
C VAL A 86 -4.96 10.85 -1.86
N TYR A 87 -3.78 10.28 -2.04
CA TYR A 87 -2.55 10.99 -2.44
C TYR A 87 -2.12 10.66 -3.87
N GLY A 88 -2.63 9.58 -4.47
CA GLY A 88 -2.36 9.23 -5.87
C GLY A 88 -3.44 8.31 -6.44
N ASP A 89 -3.43 8.15 -7.76
CA ASP A 89 -4.32 7.24 -8.49
C ASP A 89 -3.46 6.17 -9.17
N LEU A 90 -3.17 5.11 -8.42
CA LEU A 90 -2.33 4.01 -8.91
C LEU A 90 -3.03 3.20 -10.00
N ILE A 91 -4.37 3.08 -9.93
CA ILE A 91 -5.14 2.35 -10.94
C ILE A 91 -5.01 3.03 -12.29
N LYS A 92 -5.18 4.35 -12.36
CA LYS A 92 -5.00 5.11 -13.60
C LYS A 92 -3.58 5.00 -14.14
N PHE A 93 -2.58 5.08 -13.27
CA PHE A 93 -1.18 4.88 -13.66
C PHE A 93 -0.96 3.49 -14.27
N CYS A 94 -1.36 2.43 -13.57
CA CYS A 94 -1.22 1.04 -14.04
C CYS A 94 -1.96 0.81 -15.36
N VAL A 95 -3.20 1.28 -15.49
CA VAL A 95 -3.95 1.20 -16.75
C VAL A 95 -3.22 1.90 -17.88
N GLY A 96 -2.62 3.07 -17.62
CA GLY A 96 -1.79 3.78 -18.60
C GLY A 96 -0.56 2.97 -19.01
N ALA A 97 0.19 2.43 -18.04
CA ALA A 97 1.38 1.62 -18.29
C ALA A 97 1.06 0.36 -19.10
N TYR A 98 -0.01 -0.36 -18.75
CA TYR A 98 -0.43 -1.54 -19.50
C TYR A 98 -0.89 -1.22 -20.91
N LYS A 99 -1.55 -0.07 -21.12
CA LYS A 99 -1.92 0.38 -22.47
C LYS A 99 -0.69 0.70 -23.31
N ALA A 100 0.25 1.46 -22.75
CA ALA A 100 1.50 1.80 -23.45
C ALA A 100 2.26 0.53 -23.85
N PHE A 101 2.44 -0.42 -22.93
CA PHE A 101 3.07 -1.69 -23.25
C PHE A 101 2.32 -2.49 -24.32
N ALA A 102 0.99 -2.55 -24.24
CA ALA A 102 0.19 -3.24 -25.25
C ALA A 102 0.30 -2.57 -26.64
N ASP A 103 0.42 -1.25 -26.70
CA ASP A 103 0.59 -0.50 -27.94
C ASP A 103 2.00 -0.68 -28.51
N ASP A 104 3.03 -0.72 -27.66
CA ASP A 104 4.40 -1.06 -28.06
C ASP A 104 4.48 -2.47 -28.66
N VAL A 105 3.84 -3.47 -28.03
CA VAL A 105 3.81 -4.84 -28.56
C VAL A 105 3.08 -4.90 -29.90
N ARG A 106 1.92 -4.22 -30.04
CA ARG A 106 1.13 -4.23 -31.27
C ARG A 106 1.80 -3.48 -32.42
N SER A 107 2.56 -2.44 -32.11
CA SER A 107 3.30 -1.66 -33.10
C SER A 107 4.67 -2.25 -33.44
N GLY A 108 5.12 -3.27 -32.69
CA GLY A 108 6.48 -3.82 -32.81
C GLY A 108 7.56 -2.94 -32.18
N GLY A 109 7.19 -1.95 -31.37
CA GLY A 109 8.13 -1.14 -30.59
C GLY A 109 8.74 -1.87 -29.38
N TYR A 110 8.10 -2.95 -28.91
CA TYR A 110 8.66 -3.84 -27.89
C TYR A 110 8.63 -5.32 -28.34
N PRO A 111 9.74 -6.08 -28.17
CA PRO A 111 11.06 -5.58 -27.78
C PRO A 111 11.71 -4.74 -28.91
N ASP A 112 12.63 -3.84 -28.56
CA ASP A 112 13.52 -3.21 -29.54
C ASP A 112 14.80 -4.05 -29.76
N GLU A 113 15.66 -3.61 -30.68
CA GLU A 113 16.93 -4.28 -31.02
C GLU A 113 17.92 -4.38 -29.83
N ASN A 114 17.79 -3.54 -28.80
CA ASN A 114 18.65 -3.61 -27.61
C ASN A 114 18.14 -4.63 -26.57
N MET A 115 16.89 -5.07 -26.71
CA MET A 115 16.24 -6.02 -25.81
C MET A 115 16.24 -7.46 -26.37
N VAL A 116 16.76 -7.65 -27.57
CA VAL A 116 16.88 -8.97 -28.21
C VAL A 116 18.31 -9.49 -28.09
N TRP A 117 18.42 -10.81 -27.90
CA TRP A 117 19.70 -11.51 -27.91
C TRP A 117 19.78 -12.33 -29.21
N PRO A 118 20.65 -11.96 -30.17
CA PRO A 118 20.76 -12.68 -31.43
C PRO A 118 21.52 -14.01 -31.27
N MET A 119 21.18 -14.99 -32.11
CA MET A 119 21.98 -16.19 -32.31
C MET A 119 23.11 -15.90 -33.30
N ASP A 120 24.26 -16.55 -33.13
CA ASP A 120 25.31 -16.57 -34.15
C ASP A 120 24.73 -17.06 -35.50
N GLU A 121 25.19 -16.46 -36.59
CA GLU A 121 24.61 -16.71 -37.90
C GLU A 121 24.73 -18.17 -38.35
N ALA A 122 25.87 -18.82 -38.08
CA ALA A 122 26.10 -20.20 -38.48
C ALA A 122 25.22 -21.17 -37.67
N GLU A 123 25.07 -20.92 -36.37
CA GLU A 123 24.19 -21.71 -35.50
C GLU A 123 22.71 -21.50 -35.84
N ARG A 124 22.30 -20.27 -36.20
CA ARG A 124 20.94 -19.96 -36.67
C ARG A 124 20.60 -20.75 -37.92
N ASP A 125 21.48 -20.74 -38.91
CA ASP A 125 21.24 -21.41 -40.18
C ASP A 125 21.18 -22.94 -40.01
N LYS A 126 22.05 -23.50 -39.17
CA LYS A 126 21.99 -24.91 -38.78
C LYS A 126 20.65 -25.25 -38.12
N PHE A 127 20.20 -24.45 -37.16
CA PHE A 127 18.92 -24.66 -36.47
C PHE A 127 17.73 -24.63 -37.44
N LEU A 128 17.67 -23.64 -38.33
CA LEU A 128 16.58 -23.53 -39.32
C LEU A 128 16.56 -24.73 -40.27
N ASN A 129 17.72 -25.18 -40.73
CA ASN A 129 17.85 -26.39 -41.56
C ASN A 129 17.34 -27.64 -40.83
N GLU A 130 17.72 -27.85 -39.57
CA GLU A 130 17.24 -28.99 -38.78
C GLU A 130 15.72 -28.94 -38.58
N LEU A 131 15.15 -27.74 -38.35
CA LEU A 131 13.72 -27.55 -38.13
C LEU A 131 12.86 -27.97 -39.33
N GLU A 132 13.31 -27.67 -40.56
CA GLU A 132 12.60 -28.07 -41.79
C GLU A 132 12.53 -29.60 -41.99
N HIS A 133 13.45 -30.34 -41.38
CA HIS A 133 13.54 -31.80 -41.50
C HIS A 133 12.81 -32.54 -40.38
N VAL A 134 12.32 -31.82 -39.37
CA VAL A 134 11.37 -32.35 -38.38
C VAL A 134 9.98 -32.31 -39.01
N GLY A 135 9.50 -33.46 -39.49
CA GLY A 135 8.16 -33.58 -40.06
C GLY A 135 7.09 -32.97 -39.16
N SER A 136 6.10 -32.33 -39.76
CA SER A 136 4.98 -31.65 -39.09
C SER A 136 4.39 -32.51 -37.96
N VAL A 137 4.49 -32.01 -36.72
CA VAL A 137 3.71 -32.51 -35.57
C VAL A 137 2.27 -32.03 -35.69
#